data_AF-A0A5J4RME9-F1
#
_entry.id   AF-A0A5J4RME9-F1
#
_cell.length_a   1.000
_cell.length_b   1.000
_cell.length_c   1.000
_cell.angle_alpha   90.00
_cell.angle_beta   90.00
_cell.angle_gamma   90.00
#
_symmetry.space_group_name_H-M   'P 1'
#
loop_
_entity.id
_entity.type
_entity.pdbx_description
1 polymer ?
#
loop_
_entity_poly.entity_id
_entity_poly.type
_entity_poly.pdbx_seq_one_letter_code
_entity_poly.pdbx_strand_id
1 'polypeptide(L)'
;MKRNRIGVFILLLIILCHYACKDKKQESDPYVPVVMSTETGKLTENLPVATPIDELFDDFMYHFTSEEEFQRKRIVFPLPYNDLNSFSKIKKQDWQYDTLFNQGGYYTIFFDREEDMELTKDTSLTSVQVEWIYPEKQIVKKYCFERIKKVWCLNAINIFAMENRKAENFVDFFTHFSNDTLFQQKRIKRPLTFVTNDPDDDFSIIRTTLGQDQWSVFKPEFPTGDIININYGQQNSNHSVKKIVALKSIGNGFSNTLYFQWKEDKWELYKFEDISN
;
A
#
# COMPACT_ATOMS: atom_id res chain seq x y z
N MET A 1 52.89 15.62 -40.82
CA MET A 1 52.39 15.94 -39.46
C MET A 1 50.96 16.50 -39.57
N LYS A 2 50.06 16.15 -38.64
CA LYS A 2 48.62 16.50 -38.58
C LYS A 2 47.63 15.55 -39.31
N ARG A 3 47.69 14.24 -39.03
CA ARG A 3 46.53 13.36 -39.25
C ARG A 3 46.58 12.13 -38.34
N ASN A 4 46.70 12.36 -37.02
CA ASN A 4 46.61 11.30 -36.00
C ASN A 4 46.23 11.81 -34.59
N ARG A 5 45.82 13.09 -34.44
CA ARG A 5 45.42 13.65 -33.13
C ARG A 5 43.91 13.66 -32.89
N ILE A 6 43.10 13.52 -33.94
CA ILE A 6 41.63 13.54 -33.82
C ILE A 6 41.09 12.18 -33.34
N GLY A 7 41.67 11.06 -33.82
CA GLY A 7 41.24 9.71 -33.40
C GLY A 7 41.54 9.41 -31.92
N VAL A 8 42.65 9.91 -31.38
CA VAL A 8 43.03 9.71 -29.97
C VAL A 8 42.13 10.51 -29.03
N PHE A 9 41.69 11.70 -29.43
CA PHE A 9 40.76 12.52 -28.63
C PHE A 9 39.34 11.94 -28.61
N ILE A 10 38.87 11.34 -29.72
CA ILE A 10 37.55 10.70 -29.77
C ILE A 10 37.53 9.40 -28.96
N LEU A 11 38.63 8.63 -28.95
CA LEU A 11 38.73 7.40 -28.15
C LEU A 11 38.81 7.69 -26.63
N LEU A 12 39.47 8.78 -26.23
CA LEU A 12 39.51 9.24 -24.82
C LEU A 12 38.14 9.73 -24.32
N LEU A 13 37.35 10.40 -25.16
CA LEU A 13 35.99 10.85 -24.82
C LEU A 13 35.02 9.68 -24.62
N ILE A 14 35.14 8.60 -25.39
CA ILE A 14 34.28 7.41 -25.24
C ILE A 14 34.61 6.63 -23.95
N ILE A 15 35.88 6.59 -23.54
CA ILE A 15 36.30 5.96 -22.28
C ILE A 15 35.87 6.80 -21.06
N LEU A 16 35.87 8.14 -21.17
CA LEU A 16 35.35 9.04 -20.13
C LEU A 16 33.81 8.97 -19.99
N CYS A 17 33.08 8.70 -21.07
CA CYS A 17 31.63 8.47 -21.01
C CYS A 17 31.24 7.11 -20.40
N HIS A 18 32.11 6.10 -20.44
CA HIS A 18 31.86 4.80 -19.79
C HIS A 18 32.16 4.80 -18.28
N TYR A 19 32.96 5.74 -17.77
CA TYR A 19 33.19 5.91 -16.33
C TYR A 19 32.20 6.89 -15.66
N ALA A 20 31.45 7.67 -16.42
CA ALA A 20 30.46 8.64 -15.90
C ALA A 20 29.06 8.03 -15.62
N CYS A 21 28.92 6.71 -15.69
CA CYS A 21 27.66 6.01 -15.41
C CYS A 21 27.86 4.92 -14.33
N LYS A 22 28.35 5.33 -13.16
CA LYS A 22 28.18 4.62 -11.90
C LYS A 22 27.82 5.63 -10.84
N ASP A 23 26.52 5.72 -10.59
CA ASP A 23 25.87 5.88 -9.27
C ASP A 23 24.43 6.33 -9.54
N LYS A 24 23.58 5.40 -9.94
CA LYS A 24 22.16 5.53 -9.61
C LYS A 24 22.08 5.34 -8.10
N LYS A 25 22.21 6.44 -7.36
CA LYS A 25 21.67 6.51 -6.00
C LYS A 25 20.19 6.17 -6.12
N GLN A 26 19.85 4.98 -5.67
CA GLN A 26 18.50 4.65 -5.25
C GLN A 26 18.12 5.75 -4.25
N GLU A 27 17.10 6.55 -4.58
CA GLU A 27 16.46 7.44 -3.61
C GLU A 27 15.88 6.51 -2.53
N SER A 28 16.69 6.28 -1.51
CA SER A 28 16.25 5.74 -0.25
C SER A 28 15.42 6.84 0.42
N ASP A 29 14.21 6.48 0.81
CA ASP A 29 13.38 7.16 1.80
C ASP A 29 14.26 7.76 2.93
N PRO A 30 13.88 8.90 3.54
CA PRO A 30 14.63 9.45 4.67
C PRO A 30 14.82 8.35 5.71
N TYR A 31 16.07 7.98 5.94
CA TYR A 31 16.47 7.03 6.96
C TYR A 31 15.90 7.49 8.32
N VAL A 32 14.79 6.87 8.73
CA VAL A 32 14.34 6.92 10.11
C VAL A 32 15.36 6.09 10.88
N PRO A 33 16.08 6.65 11.87
CA PRO A 33 16.86 5.81 12.75
C PRO A 33 15.86 4.85 13.40
N VAL A 34 15.97 3.57 13.08
CA VAL A 34 15.43 2.52 13.93
C VAL A 34 16.11 2.77 15.26
N VAL A 35 15.41 3.42 16.18
CA VAL A 35 15.79 3.42 17.58
C VAL A 35 15.56 1.99 18.01
N MET A 36 16.56 1.15 17.71
CA MET A 36 16.72 -0.18 18.26
C MET A 36 17.03 0.09 19.73
N SER A 37 15.97 0.39 20.46
CA SER A 37 15.98 0.58 21.90
C SER A 37 16.52 -0.73 22.43
N THR A 38 17.67 -0.69 23.07
CA THR A 38 18.30 -1.84 23.73
C THR A 38 17.39 -2.45 24.81
N GLU A 39 16.20 -1.89 25.02
CA GLU A 39 15.09 -2.32 25.87
C GLU A 39 14.16 -3.39 25.23
N THR A 40 14.13 -3.59 23.90
CA THR A 40 13.23 -4.60 23.28
C THR A 40 13.54 -6.04 23.72
N GLY A 41 14.79 -6.32 24.10
CA GLY A 41 15.19 -7.64 24.59
C GLY A 41 14.45 -8.10 25.86
N LYS A 42 14.07 -7.17 26.76
CA LYS A 42 13.32 -7.49 28.00
C LYS A 42 11.81 -7.46 27.82
N LEU A 43 11.29 -6.66 26.89
CA LEU A 43 9.84 -6.50 26.69
C LEU A 43 9.20 -7.70 25.97
N THR A 44 9.99 -8.49 25.25
CA THR A 44 9.54 -9.66 24.46
C THR A 44 9.48 -10.98 25.24
N GLU A 45 9.74 -10.97 26.56
CA GLU A 45 9.60 -12.17 27.40
C GLU A 45 8.14 -12.54 27.70
N ASN A 46 7.21 -11.59 27.63
CA ASN A 46 5.80 -11.80 27.98
C ASN A 46 4.84 -11.88 26.78
N LEU A 47 5.36 -12.04 25.57
CA LEU A 47 4.51 -12.22 24.38
C LEU A 47 3.82 -13.60 24.42
N PRO A 48 2.57 -13.70 23.93
CA PRO A 48 1.92 -15.00 23.80
C PRO A 48 2.71 -15.91 22.85
N VAL A 49 2.48 -17.21 22.94
CA VAL A 49 3.03 -18.17 21.97
C VAL A 49 2.32 -17.99 20.63
N ALA A 50 3.05 -18.11 19.52
CA ALA A 50 2.50 -18.05 18.18
C ALA A 50 1.42 -19.12 17.98
N THR A 51 0.30 -18.74 17.36
CA THR A 51 -0.81 -19.64 17.03
C THR A 51 -1.02 -19.64 15.51
N PRO A 52 -1.91 -20.48 14.94
CA PRO A 52 -2.22 -20.43 13.51
C PRO A 52 -2.71 -19.06 13.02
N ILE A 53 -3.29 -18.24 13.91
CA ILE A 53 -3.69 -16.84 13.62
C ILE A 53 -2.49 -15.98 13.20
N ASP A 54 -1.26 -16.35 13.59
CA ASP A 54 -0.04 -15.61 13.26
C ASP A 54 0.57 -15.97 11.89
N GLU A 55 0.02 -16.96 11.18
CA GLU A 55 0.56 -17.44 9.92
C GLU A 55 0.36 -16.42 8.79
N LEU A 56 -0.86 -15.90 8.64
CA LEU A 56 -1.21 -14.84 7.70
C LEU A 56 -1.53 -13.55 8.45
N PHE A 57 -1.08 -12.43 7.89
CA PHE A 57 -1.34 -11.12 8.50
C PHE A 57 -2.82 -10.77 8.52
N ASP A 58 -3.56 -11.15 7.47
CA ASP A 58 -5.00 -10.85 7.33
C ASP A 58 -5.82 -11.55 8.42
N ASP A 59 -5.50 -12.81 8.75
CA ASP A 59 -6.14 -13.57 9.84
C ASP A 59 -5.86 -12.93 11.20
N PHE A 60 -4.59 -12.56 11.46
CA PHE A 60 -4.22 -11.79 12.63
C PHE A 60 -5.01 -10.48 12.74
N MET A 61 -5.13 -9.73 11.65
CA MET A 61 -5.81 -8.45 11.62
C MET A 61 -7.30 -8.55 11.89
N TYR A 62 -7.97 -9.61 11.43
CA TYR A 62 -9.37 -9.87 11.78
C TYR A 62 -9.56 -9.93 13.30
N HIS A 63 -8.74 -10.71 14.01
CA HIS A 63 -8.79 -10.80 15.47
C HIS A 63 -8.34 -9.51 16.15
N PHE A 64 -7.25 -8.87 15.67
CA PHE A 64 -6.73 -7.62 16.24
C PHE A 64 -7.75 -6.48 16.21
N THR A 65 -8.62 -6.45 15.21
CA THR A 65 -9.62 -5.38 15.01
C THR A 65 -11.02 -5.73 15.51
N SER A 66 -11.22 -6.96 15.99
CA SER A 66 -12.51 -7.45 16.47
C SER A 66 -12.53 -7.78 17.96
N GLU A 67 -11.36 -8.01 18.59
CA GLU A 67 -11.27 -8.47 19.98
C GLU A 67 -10.37 -7.57 20.83
N GLU A 68 -10.95 -6.82 21.77
CA GLU A 68 -10.24 -5.87 22.64
C GLU A 68 -9.13 -6.52 23.48
N GLU A 69 -9.42 -7.65 24.12
CA GLU A 69 -8.45 -8.38 24.94
C GLU A 69 -7.31 -8.98 24.11
N PHE A 70 -7.61 -9.43 22.88
CA PHE A 70 -6.59 -9.92 21.95
C PHE A 70 -5.70 -8.77 21.51
N GLN A 71 -6.29 -7.67 21.05
CA GLN A 71 -5.59 -6.46 20.63
C GLN A 71 -4.59 -6.01 21.70
N ARG A 72 -5.05 -5.88 22.95
CA ARG A 72 -4.20 -5.41 24.06
C ARG A 72 -3.02 -6.33 24.36
N LYS A 73 -3.13 -7.64 24.09
CA LYS A 73 -2.03 -8.62 24.22
C LYS A 73 -1.06 -8.59 23.04
N ARG A 74 -1.48 -8.05 21.90
CA ARG A 74 -0.70 -7.96 20.66
C ARG A 74 -0.10 -6.57 20.43
N ILE A 75 -0.02 -5.74 21.47
CA ILE A 75 0.66 -4.44 21.42
C ILE A 75 1.90 -4.49 22.31
N VAL A 76 3.03 -4.05 21.76
CA VAL A 76 4.26 -3.89 22.52
C VAL A 76 4.19 -2.57 23.29
N PHE A 77 4.03 -2.65 24.60
CA PHE A 77 3.98 -1.47 25.48
C PHE A 77 5.33 -1.22 26.19
N PRO A 78 5.66 0.05 26.50
CA PRO A 78 4.94 1.27 26.12
C PRO A 78 5.10 1.54 24.61
N LEU A 79 3.97 1.77 23.91
CA LEU A 79 3.90 1.81 22.45
C LEU A 79 4.46 3.14 21.93
N PRO A 80 5.54 3.15 21.15
CA PRO A 80 6.04 4.35 20.49
C PRO A 80 4.95 5.01 19.64
N TYR A 81 4.77 6.31 19.86
CA TYR A 81 3.83 7.16 19.11
C TYR A 81 4.57 8.40 18.63
N ASN A 82 4.83 8.43 17.32
CA ASN A 82 5.49 9.53 16.65
C ASN A 82 4.44 10.35 15.92
N ASP A 83 4.31 11.62 16.27
CA ASP A 83 3.39 12.54 15.64
C ASP A 83 4.13 13.73 15.06
N LEU A 84 4.36 13.66 13.74
CA LEU A 84 5.10 14.63 12.94
C LEU A 84 6.49 14.92 13.53
N ASN A 85 6.59 15.94 14.39
CA ASN A 85 7.83 16.39 15.03
C ASN A 85 7.91 16.05 16.52
N SER A 86 6.96 15.27 17.05
CA SER A 86 6.89 14.91 18.46
C SER A 86 6.98 13.40 18.68
N PHE A 87 7.76 13.00 19.68
CA PHE A 87 7.91 11.61 20.11
C PHE A 87 7.25 11.43 21.48
N SER A 88 6.41 10.41 21.61
CA SER A 88 5.82 10.00 22.88
C SER A 88 5.70 8.48 22.97
N LYS A 89 5.28 7.97 24.13
CA LYS A 89 4.99 6.54 24.30
C LYS A 89 3.63 6.37 25.00
N ILE A 90 2.74 5.56 24.43
CA ILE A 90 1.44 5.23 25.01
C ILE A 90 1.64 4.09 26.02
N LYS A 91 1.19 4.27 27.27
CA LYS A 91 1.25 3.20 28.27
C LYS A 91 0.08 2.24 28.09
N LYS A 92 0.23 1.00 28.57
CA LYS A 92 -0.80 -0.06 28.49
C LYS A 92 -2.15 0.31 29.13
N GLN A 93 -2.16 1.23 30.09
CA GLN A 93 -3.37 1.72 30.75
C GLN A 93 -4.04 2.88 30.01
N ASP A 94 -3.29 3.57 29.14
CA ASP A 94 -3.76 4.72 28.36
C ASP A 94 -4.23 4.28 26.95
N TRP A 95 -4.00 3.03 26.58
CA TRP A 95 -4.48 2.45 25.33
C TRP A 95 -6.01 2.31 25.36
N GLN A 96 -6.64 2.78 24.29
CA GLN A 96 -8.06 2.58 24.02
C GLN A 96 -8.20 1.60 22.87
N TYR A 97 -9.19 0.71 22.96
CA TYR A 97 -9.50 -0.23 21.91
C TYR A 97 -9.73 0.50 20.58
N ASP A 98 -8.98 0.09 19.55
CA ASP A 98 -9.02 0.68 18.21
C ASP A 98 -9.53 -0.35 17.21
N THR A 99 -10.77 -0.20 16.73
CA THR A 99 -11.36 -1.12 15.74
C THR A 99 -10.74 -0.98 14.35
N LEU A 100 -9.85 0.00 14.15
CA LEU A 100 -9.19 0.25 12.88
C LEU A 100 -10.23 0.34 11.75
N PHE A 101 -10.08 -0.47 10.70
CA PHE A 101 -10.93 -0.45 9.52
C PHE A 101 -12.13 -1.40 9.59
N ASN A 102 -12.31 -2.13 10.70
CA ASN A 102 -13.40 -3.10 10.84
C ASN A 102 -14.80 -2.45 10.77
N GLN A 103 -14.92 -1.18 11.13
CA GLN A 103 -16.19 -0.44 11.01
C GLN A 103 -16.50 0.02 9.58
N GLY A 104 -15.49 0.15 8.72
CA GLY A 104 -15.63 0.67 7.36
C GLY A 104 -15.99 -0.39 6.31
N GLY A 105 -15.90 -1.67 6.65
CA GLY A 105 -16.29 -2.78 5.78
C GLY A 105 -15.39 -3.05 4.58
N TYR A 106 -14.41 -2.18 4.28
CA TYR A 106 -13.40 -2.44 3.25
C TYR A 106 -12.11 -1.65 3.51
N TYR A 107 -11.02 -2.12 2.90
CA TYR A 107 -9.73 -1.46 2.85
C TYR A 107 -9.17 -1.55 1.43
N THR A 108 -8.17 -0.71 1.15
CA THR A 108 -7.48 -0.68 -0.14
C THR A 108 -6.09 -1.28 -0.02
N ILE A 109 -5.56 -1.79 -1.13
CA ILE A 109 -4.15 -2.09 -1.28
C ILE A 109 -3.66 -1.50 -2.59
N PHE A 110 -2.67 -0.62 -2.51
CA PHE A 110 -2.04 -0.02 -3.68
C PHE A 110 -0.81 -0.81 -4.11
N PHE A 111 -0.73 -1.12 -5.40
CA PHE A 111 0.42 -1.77 -6.04
C PHE A 111 0.84 -1.03 -7.31
N ASP A 112 2.13 -1.12 -7.65
CA ASP A 112 2.64 -0.72 -8.97
C ASP A 112 2.60 -1.87 -9.98
N ARG A 113 2.64 -3.13 -9.50
CA ARG A 113 2.81 -4.34 -10.32
C ARG A 113 1.84 -5.44 -9.89
N GLU A 114 1.36 -6.22 -10.87
CA GLU A 114 0.45 -7.35 -10.62
C GLU A 114 1.12 -8.46 -9.79
N GLU A 115 2.41 -8.73 -10.02
CA GLU A 115 3.16 -9.76 -9.29
C GLU A 115 3.25 -9.49 -7.77
N ASP A 116 3.18 -8.22 -7.37
CA ASP A 116 3.23 -7.84 -5.95
C ASP A 116 1.90 -8.15 -5.23
N MET A 117 0.81 -8.45 -5.95
CA MET A 117 -0.47 -8.81 -5.35
C MET A 117 -0.42 -10.12 -4.56
N GLU A 118 0.54 -11.01 -4.86
CA GLU A 118 0.73 -12.26 -4.12
C GLU A 118 1.29 -12.03 -2.70
N LEU A 119 1.84 -10.85 -2.40
CA LEU A 119 2.35 -10.52 -1.06
C LEU A 119 1.26 -10.58 0.01
N THR A 120 -0.02 -10.43 -0.36
CA THR A 120 -1.12 -10.54 0.63
C THR A 120 -1.28 -11.97 1.17
N LYS A 121 -0.67 -12.96 0.51
CA LYS A 121 -0.70 -14.38 0.92
C LYS A 121 0.66 -14.87 1.42
N ASP A 122 1.65 -13.98 1.53
CA ASP A 122 3.01 -14.35 1.91
C ASP A 122 3.12 -14.55 3.43
N THR A 123 3.25 -15.81 3.84
CA THR A 123 3.41 -16.22 5.26
C THR A 123 4.82 -15.97 5.79
N SER A 124 5.77 -15.57 4.94
CA SER A 124 7.15 -15.26 5.33
C SER A 124 7.32 -13.83 5.83
N LEU A 125 6.34 -12.94 5.58
CA LEU A 125 6.39 -11.54 5.98
C LEU A 125 6.68 -11.35 7.47
N THR A 126 7.45 -10.31 7.77
CA THR A 126 7.85 -9.96 9.15
C THR A 126 7.50 -8.54 9.54
N SER A 127 7.09 -7.71 8.58
CA SER A 127 6.58 -6.38 8.84
C SER A 127 5.48 -6.04 7.85
N VAL A 128 4.41 -5.43 8.33
CA VAL A 128 3.30 -4.90 7.54
C VAL A 128 2.89 -3.57 8.16
N GLN A 129 2.48 -2.60 7.34
CA GLN A 129 1.94 -1.34 7.84
C GLN A 129 0.49 -1.17 7.40
N VAL A 130 -0.37 -0.77 8.33
CA VAL A 130 -1.73 -0.33 8.02
C VAL A 130 -1.75 1.19 8.07
N GLU A 131 -2.19 1.83 6.99
CA GLU A 131 -2.04 3.26 6.73
C GLU A 131 -3.40 3.92 6.60
N TRP A 132 -3.65 4.97 7.39
CA TRP A 132 -4.72 5.94 7.14
C TRP A 132 -4.10 7.13 6.43
N ILE A 133 -4.48 7.28 5.17
CA ILE A 133 -4.13 8.39 4.31
C ILE A 133 -5.26 9.40 4.47
N TYR A 134 -4.92 10.61 4.92
CA TYR A 134 -5.86 11.73 5.10
C TYR A 134 -5.56 12.81 4.05
N PRO A 135 -6.18 12.75 2.84
CA PRO A 135 -5.84 13.65 1.74
C PRO A 135 -6.05 15.13 2.10
N GLU A 136 -7.15 15.47 2.78
CA GLU A 136 -7.44 16.86 3.15
C GLU A 136 -6.42 17.45 4.14
N LYS A 137 -5.93 16.61 5.06
CA LYS A 137 -4.94 17.01 6.08
C LYS A 137 -3.50 16.88 5.59
N GLN A 138 -3.28 16.27 4.43
CA GLN A 138 -1.95 15.95 3.88
C GLN A 138 -1.07 15.19 4.88
N ILE A 139 -1.64 14.22 5.60
CA ILE A 139 -0.92 13.35 6.54
C ILE A 139 -1.23 11.88 6.30
N VAL A 140 -0.30 11.01 6.69
CA VAL A 140 -0.47 9.55 6.73
C VAL A 140 -0.18 9.07 8.15
N LYS A 141 -1.14 8.37 8.76
CA LYS A 141 -0.95 7.64 10.03
C LYS A 141 -0.70 6.17 9.72
N LYS A 142 0.44 5.65 10.16
CA LYS A 142 0.85 4.25 9.97
C LYS A 142 0.84 3.52 11.29
N TYR A 143 0.17 2.38 11.32
CA TYR A 143 0.26 1.37 12.37
C TYR A 143 1.29 0.34 11.90
N CYS A 144 2.43 0.27 12.57
CA CYS A 144 3.55 -0.57 12.19
C CYS A 144 3.50 -1.89 12.93
N PHE A 145 3.17 -2.95 12.21
CA PHE A 145 3.15 -4.30 12.74
C PHE A 145 4.46 -5.02 12.42
N GLU A 146 4.95 -5.78 13.40
CA GLU A 146 6.14 -6.61 13.29
C GLU A 146 5.88 -7.99 13.85
N ARG A 147 6.48 -9.00 13.21
CA ARG A 147 6.39 -10.38 13.63
C ARG A 147 7.57 -10.73 14.55
N ILE A 148 7.34 -10.62 15.85
CA ILE A 148 8.36 -10.85 16.88
C ILE A 148 8.23 -12.28 17.39
N LYS A 149 9.29 -13.10 17.24
CA LYS A 149 9.25 -14.54 17.61
C LYS A 149 8.05 -15.28 17.00
N LYS A 150 7.73 -15.00 15.74
CA LYS A 150 6.56 -15.53 14.98
C LYS A 150 5.18 -15.04 15.45
N VAL A 151 5.12 -13.99 16.27
CA VAL A 151 3.88 -13.41 16.81
C VAL A 151 3.71 -12.01 16.24
N TRP A 152 2.62 -11.75 15.53
CA TRP A 152 2.30 -10.41 15.04
C TRP A 152 1.96 -9.48 16.20
N CYS A 153 2.62 -8.32 16.21
CA CYS A 153 2.45 -7.30 17.24
C CYS A 153 2.44 -5.90 16.61
N LEU A 154 1.59 -5.01 17.13
CA LEU A 154 1.71 -3.58 16.88
C LEU A 154 2.93 -3.05 17.66
N ASN A 155 3.91 -2.53 16.92
CA ASN A 155 5.20 -2.11 17.46
C ASN A 155 5.36 -0.59 17.51
N ALA A 156 4.69 0.16 16.63
CA ALA A 156 4.70 1.62 16.65
C ALA A 156 3.49 2.21 15.93
N ILE A 157 3.16 3.46 16.25
CA ILE A 157 2.27 4.30 15.43
C ILE A 157 3.05 5.55 15.02
N ASN A 158 3.04 5.85 13.73
CA ASN A 158 3.76 6.98 13.17
C ASN A 158 2.85 7.85 12.31
N ILE A 159 2.86 9.16 12.51
CA ILE A 159 2.13 10.13 11.69
C ILE A 159 3.16 10.99 10.95
N PHE A 160 3.04 11.01 9.63
CA PHE A 160 3.94 11.75 8.74
C PHE A 160 3.14 12.74 7.90
N ALA A 161 3.76 13.86 7.54
CA ALA A 161 3.27 14.68 6.44
C ALA A 161 3.42 13.90 5.13
N MET A 162 2.44 14.02 4.24
CA MET A 162 2.60 13.56 2.87
C MET A 162 3.72 14.37 2.20
N GLU A 163 4.53 13.72 1.38
CA GLU A 163 5.53 14.42 0.59
C GLU A 163 4.84 15.43 -0.34
N ASN A 164 5.42 16.63 -0.49
CA ASN A 164 4.92 17.63 -1.46
C ASN A 164 5.04 17.06 -2.88
N ARG A 165 3.91 16.92 -3.59
CA ARG A 165 3.84 16.23 -4.88
C ARG A 165 3.64 17.17 -6.08
N LYS A 166 3.98 16.68 -7.29
CA LYS A 166 3.71 17.32 -8.60
C LYS A 166 2.19 17.48 -8.85
N ALA A 167 1.84 18.14 -9.97
CA ALA A 167 0.50 18.61 -10.32
C ALA A 167 -0.68 17.61 -10.26
N GLU A 168 -0.47 16.28 -10.34
CA GLU A 168 -1.50 15.27 -10.03
C GLU A 168 -0.82 13.99 -9.53
N ASN A 169 -0.81 13.76 -8.22
CA ASN A 169 -0.35 12.50 -7.67
C ASN A 169 -1.47 11.44 -7.68
N PHE A 170 -1.13 10.15 -7.59
CA PHE A 170 -2.14 9.10 -7.69
C PHE A 170 -3.17 9.11 -6.55
N VAL A 171 -2.77 9.44 -5.32
CA VAL A 171 -3.68 9.50 -4.16
C VAL A 171 -4.71 10.60 -4.38
N ASP A 172 -4.28 11.82 -4.77
CA ASP A 172 -5.17 12.94 -5.04
C ASP A 172 -6.13 12.61 -6.20
N PHE A 173 -5.59 12.02 -7.27
CA PHE A 173 -6.39 11.53 -8.39
C PHE A 173 -7.44 10.51 -7.92
N PHE A 174 -7.03 9.51 -7.13
CA PHE A 174 -7.92 8.43 -6.69
C PHE A 174 -9.00 8.96 -5.75
N THR A 175 -8.65 9.87 -4.83
CA THR A 175 -9.62 10.56 -3.99
C THR A 175 -10.63 11.35 -4.83
N HIS A 176 -10.19 12.07 -5.87
CA HIS A 176 -11.12 12.79 -6.75
C HIS A 176 -11.97 11.81 -7.59
N PHE A 177 -11.35 10.76 -8.13
CA PHE A 177 -12.00 9.69 -8.89
C PHE A 177 -13.09 8.96 -8.08
N SER A 178 -12.88 8.78 -6.77
CA SER A 178 -13.84 8.14 -5.87
C SER A 178 -15.00 9.05 -5.46
N ASN A 179 -14.79 10.37 -5.39
CA ASN A 179 -15.77 11.32 -4.83
C ASN A 179 -16.53 12.15 -5.90
N ASP A 180 -16.08 12.20 -7.15
CA ASP A 180 -16.72 12.98 -8.22
C ASP A 180 -17.05 12.09 -9.43
N THR A 181 -18.33 11.79 -9.59
CA THR A 181 -18.84 10.95 -10.69
C THR A 181 -18.56 11.53 -12.08
N LEU A 182 -18.61 12.86 -12.25
CA LEU A 182 -18.35 13.49 -13.56
C LEU A 182 -16.88 13.42 -13.92
N PHE A 183 -16.00 13.64 -12.94
CA PHE A 183 -14.57 13.43 -13.10
C PHE A 183 -14.25 11.97 -13.38
N GLN A 184 -14.82 11.04 -12.60
CA GLN A 184 -14.67 9.60 -12.75
C GLN A 184 -14.97 9.16 -14.20
N GLN A 185 -16.12 9.56 -14.75
CA GLN A 185 -16.54 9.20 -16.11
C GLN A 185 -15.60 9.71 -17.21
N LYS A 186 -14.90 10.82 -16.99
CA LYS A 186 -13.91 11.40 -17.91
C LYS A 186 -12.55 10.70 -17.82
N ARG A 187 -12.27 10.04 -16.70
CA ARG A 187 -11.02 9.35 -16.39
C ARG A 187 -11.12 7.83 -16.55
N ILE A 188 -12.12 7.34 -17.28
CA ILE A 188 -12.26 5.93 -17.65
C ILE A 188 -11.99 5.78 -19.15
N LYS A 189 -11.04 4.90 -19.49
CA LYS A 189 -10.76 4.51 -20.87
C LYS A 189 -12.00 3.83 -21.46
N ARG A 190 -12.33 4.17 -22.71
CA ARG A 190 -13.48 3.57 -23.42
C ARG A 190 -13.02 2.81 -24.68
N PRO A 191 -13.42 1.54 -24.85
CA PRO A 191 -14.16 0.71 -23.89
C PRO A 191 -13.28 0.32 -22.68
N LEU A 192 -13.90 0.11 -21.51
CA LEU A 192 -13.22 -0.33 -20.28
C LEU A 192 -13.07 -1.85 -20.32
N THR A 193 -11.86 -2.38 -20.15
CA THR A 193 -11.66 -3.84 -20.03
C THR A 193 -12.26 -4.34 -18.71
N PHE A 194 -13.02 -5.43 -18.77
CA PHE A 194 -13.62 -6.06 -17.60
C PHE A 194 -13.32 -7.56 -17.55
N VAL A 195 -12.95 -8.04 -16.38
CA VAL A 195 -12.68 -9.45 -16.11
C VAL A 195 -13.54 -9.90 -14.93
N THR A 196 -14.17 -11.06 -15.03
CA THR A 196 -14.97 -11.66 -13.95
C THR A 196 -14.84 -13.17 -13.94
N ASN A 197 -15.14 -13.81 -12.81
CA ASN A 197 -15.29 -15.27 -12.74
C ASN A 197 -16.39 -15.76 -13.68
N ASP A 198 -16.18 -16.92 -14.31
CA ASP A 198 -17.23 -17.60 -15.07
C ASP A 198 -18.18 -18.33 -14.08
N PRO A 199 -19.50 -18.06 -14.11
CA PRO A 199 -20.44 -18.74 -13.21
C PRO A 199 -20.60 -20.23 -13.52
N ASP A 200 -20.21 -20.69 -14.71
CA ASP A 200 -20.36 -22.08 -15.17
C ASP A 200 -19.06 -22.90 -15.05
N ASP A 201 -17.91 -22.26 -14.80
CA ASP A 201 -16.60 -22.92 -14.65
C ASP A 201 -15.70 -22.18 -13.63
N ASP A 202 -15.57 -22.77 -12.44
CA ASP A 202 -14.79 -22.29 -11.29
C ASP A 202 -13.31 -21.94 -11.60
N PHE A 203 -12.75 -22.45 -12.70
CA PHE A 203 -11.34 -22.21 -13.06
C PHE A 203 -11.15 -21.23 -14.22
N SER A 204 -12.24 -20.70 -14.77
CA SER A 204 -12.18 -19.84 -15.94
C SER A 204 -12.60 -18.40 -15.64
N ILE A 205 -12.08 -17.48 -16.44
CA ILE A 205 -12.38 -16.05 -16.35
C ILE A 205 -12.96 -15.56 -17.66
N ILE A 206 -14.01 -14.76 -17.55
CA ILE A 206 -14.62 -14.07 -18.70
C ILE A 206 -13.92 -12.73 -18.85
N ARG A 207 -13.41 -12.46 -20.06
CA ARG A 207 -12.86 -11.15 -20.43
C ARG A 207 -13.78 -10.47 -21.43
N THR A 208 -14.29 -9.31 -21.06
CA THR A 208 -15.22 -8.52 -21.87
C THR A 208 -14.89 -7.03 -21.74
N THR A 209 -15.81 -6.16 -22.18
CA THR A 209 -15.69 -4.72 -22.00
C THR A 209 -16.97 -4.11 -21.45
N LEU A 210 -16.84 -3.08 -20.62
CA LEU A 210 -17.96 -2.29 -20.09
C LEU A 210 -18.11 -0.96 -20.83
N GLY A 211 -19.36 -0.66 -21.21
CA GLY A 211 -19.82 0.67 -21.56
C GLY A 211 -20.05 1.56 -20.34
N GLN A 212 -20.38 2.83 -20.56
CA GLN A 212 -20.61 3.82 -19.49
C GLN A 212 -21.80 3.44 -18.58
N ASP A 213 -22.90 3.01 -19.18
CA ASP A 213 -24.10 2.63 -18.43
C ASP A 213 -23.84 1.36 -17.60
N GLN A 214 -23.07 0.41 -18.14
CA GLN A 214 -22.70 -0.81 -17.43
C GLN A 214 -21.73 -0.53 -16.28
N TRP A 215 -20.70 0.31 -16.48
CA TRP A 215 -19.79 0.71 -15.41
C TRP A 215 -20.55 1.30 -14.21
N SER A 216 -21.55 2.13 -14.46
CA SER A 216 -22.33 2.77 -13.39
C SER A 216 -23.12 1.75 -12.54
N VAL A 217 -23.40 0.56 -13.08
CA VAL A 217 -24.08 -0.55 -12.41
C VAL A 217 -23.10 -1.49 -11.72
N PHE A 218 -21.98 -1.83 -12.37
CA PHE A 218 -21.03 -2.84 -11.89
C PHE A 218 -19.90 -2.30 -11.00
N LYS A 219 -19.65 -0.99 -10.98
CA LYS A 219 -18.54 -0.44 -10.19
C LYS A 219 -18.72 -0.78 -8.70
N PRO A 220 -17.64 -1.05 -7.97
CA PRO A 220 -17.70 -1.21 -6.53
C PRO A 220 -18.05 0.10 -5.83
N GLU A 221 -18.36 0.00 -4.54
CA GLU A 221 -18.33 1.16 -3.65
C GLU A 221 -16.88 1.62 -3.48
N PHE A 222 -16.68 2.94 -3.53
CA PHE A 222 -15.37 3.56 -3.38
C PHE A 222 -15.22 4.18 -1.99
N PRO A 223 -14.00 4.22 -1.42
CA PRO A 223 -13.71 5.01 -0.23
C PRO A 223 -14.09 6.47 -0.46
N THR A 224 -14.95 6.99 0.43
CA THR A 224 -15.26 8.42 0.51
C THR A 224 -14.48 9.02 1.68
N GLY A 225 -13.76 10.12 1.43
CA GLY A 225 -12.87 10.73 2.42
C GLY A 225 -11.52 10.01 2.58
N ASP A 226 -11.26 9.51 3.79
CA ASP A 226 -9.98 8.91 4.18
C ASP A 226 -9.76 7.56 3.50
N ILE A 227 -8.51 7.28 3.10
CA ILE A 227 -8.15 6.02 2.45
C ILE A 227 -7.40 5.16 3.45
N ILE A 228 -7.85 3.91 3.58
CA ILE A 228 -7.18 2.89 4.39
C ILE A 228 -6.38 2.01 3.43
N ASN A 229 -5.06 1.97 3.57
CA ASN A 229 -4.15 1.17 2.74
C ASN A 229 -3.39 0.16 3.60
N ILE A 230 -3.12 -1.04 3.09
CA ILE A 230 -2.20 -1.99 3.74
C ILE A 230 -0.93 -2.13 2.90
N ASN A 231 0.23 -1.96 3.53
CA ASN A 231 1.54 -2.13 2.92
C ASN A 231 2.21 -3.40 3.45
N TYR A 232 2.19 -4.46 2.62
CA TYR A 232 2.86 -5.73 2.83
C TYR A 232 4.33 -5.70 2.36
N GLY A 233 4.84 -4.55 1.92
CA GLY A 233 6.16 -4.38 1.31
C GLY A 233 6.13 -4.27 -0.21
N GLN A 234 4.93 -4.21 -0.82
CA GLN A 234 4.80 -4.04 -2.27
C GLN A 234 5.37 -2.70 -2.77
N GLN A 235 5.76 -2.67 -4.04
CA GLN A 235 6.21 -1.42 -4.65
C GLN A 235 5.05 -0.43 -4.80
N ASN A 236 5.23 0.79 -4.29
CA ASN A 236 4.23 1.86 -4.31
C ASN A 236 4.89 3.23 -4.56
N SER A 237 5.56 3.39 -5.71
CA SER A 237 6.32 4.59 -6.05
C SER A 237 5.43 5.75 -6.49
N ASN A 238 5.82 6.98 -6.15
CA ASN A 238 5.24 8.21 -6.67
C ASN A 238 5.55 8.45 -8.16
N HIS A 239 6.50 7.71 -8.73
CA HIS A 239 6.92 7.82 -10.13
C HIS A 239 6.34 6.73 -11.04
N SER A 240 5.55 5.81 -10.48
CA SER A 240 4.94 4.77 -11.28
C SER A 240 3.95 5.36 -12.29
N VAL A 241 3.94 4.80 -13.50
CA VAL A 241 2.95 5.09 -14.55
C VAL A 241 1.80 4.08 -14.56
N LYS A 242 1.81 3.12 -13.63
CA LYS A 242 0.75 2.14 -13.41
C LYS A 242 0.43 2.06 -11.93
N LYS A 243 -0.85 1.96 -11.62
CA LYS A 243 -1.32 1.73 -10.26
C LYS A 243 -2.45 0.72 -10.29
N ILE A 244 -2.45 -0.15 -9.31
CA ILE A 244 -3.48 -1.16 -9.10
C ILE A 244 -4.04 -0.89 -7.72
N VAL A 245 -5.37 -0.83 -7.63
CA VAL A 245 -6.08 -0.68 -6.37
C VAL A 245 -6.94 -1.91 -6.18
N ALA A 246 -6.55 -2.76 -5.23
CA ALA A 246 -7.41 -3.82 -4.74
C ALA A 246 -8.32 -3.25 -3.64
N LEU A 247 -9.62 -3.39 -3.81
CA LEU A 247 -10.65 -3.09 -2.82
C LEU A 247 -11.06 -4.43 -2.21
N LYS A 248 -10.76 -4.62 -0.93
CA LYS A 248 -11.01 -5.86 -0.20
C LYS A 248 -11.83 -5.58 1.04
N SER A 249 -12.57 -6.57 1.49
CA SER A 249 -13.25 -6.56 2.79
C SER A 249 -12.71 -7.67 3.68
N ILE A 250 -12.80 -7.47 4.99
CA ILE A 250 -12.46 -8.53 5.94
C ILE A 250 -13.66 -9.47 6.06
N GLY A 251 -13.44 -10.76 5.78
CA GLY A 251 -14.36 -11.83 6.18
C GLY A 251 -15.57 -12.11 5.29
N ASN A 252 -15.76 -11.41 4.15
CA ASN A 252 -16.90 -11.67 3.24
C ASN A 252 -16.54 -11.86 1.76
N GLY A 253 -15.28 -12.17 1.42
CA GLY A 253 -14.88 -12.58 0.06
C GLY A 253 -14.91 -11.49 -1.02
N PHE A 254 -15.40 -10.28 -0.70
CA PHE A 254 -15.43 -9.15 -1.63
C PHE A 254 -14.00 -8.76 -2.07
N SER A 255 -13.76 -8.80 -3.38
CA SER A 255 -12.45 -8.52 -3.97
C SER A 255 -12.59 -7.93 -5.37
N ASN A 256 -12.50 -6.60 -5.44
CA ASN A 256 -12.55 -5.84 -6.69
C ASN A 256 -11.18 -5.22 -6.97
N THR A 257 -10.66 -5.35 -8.19
CA THR A 257 -9.33 -4.80 -8.55
C THR A 257 -9.44 -3.81 -9.70
N LEU A 258 -8.92 -2.61 -9.49
CA LEU A 258 -8.96 -1.50 -10.44
C LEU A 258 -7.56 -1.18 -10.94
N TYR A 259 -7.41 -1.07 -12.26
CA TYR A 259 -6.14 -0.88 -12.92
C TYR A 259 -6.08 0.48 -13.61
N PHE A 260 -5.12 1.30 -13.18
CA PHE A 260 -4.91 2.66 -13.63
C PHE A 260 -3.58 2.80 -14.36
N GLN A 261 -3.56 3.68 -15.35
CA GLN A 261 -2.35 4.05 -16.07
C GLN A 261 -2.24 5.56 -16.22
N TRP A 262 -1.01 6.07 -16.19
CA TRP A 262 -0.70 7.45 -16.55
C TRP A 262 -0.49 7.53 -18.05
N LYS A 263 -1.36 8.27 -18.76
CA LYS A 263 -1.30 8.42 -20.21
C LYS A 263 -1.75 9.83 -20.59
N GLU A 264 -1.01 10.49 -21.48
CA GLU A 264 -1.34 11.86 -21.94
C GLU A 264 -1.52 12.84 -20.75
N ASP A 265 -0.59 12.79 -19.80
CA ASP A 265 -0.53 13.66 -18.62
C ASP A 265 -1.76 13.58 -17.68
N LYS A 266 -2.44 12.44 -17.69
CA LYS A 266 -3.58 12.15 -16.80
C LYS A 266 -3.57 10.68 -16.37
N TRP A 267 -4.02 10.42 -15.15
CA TRP A 267 -4.43 9.08 -14.75
C TRP A 267 -5.77 8.69 -15.37
N GLU A 268 -5.88 7.45 -15.85
CA GLU A 268 -7.15 6.84 -16.29
C GLU A 268 -7.30 5.38 -15.82
N LEU A 269 -8.53 4.97 -15.50
CA LEU A 269 -8.90 3.56 -15.29
C LEU A 269 -8.97 2.87 -16.66
N TYR A 270 -8.23 1.78 -16.84
CA TYR A 270 -8.21 1.04 -18.11
C TYR A 270 -8.68 -0.42 -18.00
N LYS A 271 -8.72 -0.98 -16.80
CA LYS A 271 -9.18 -2.35 -16.55
C LYS A 271 -9.82 -2.45 -15.16
N PHE A 272 -10.89 -3.23 -15.07
CA PHE A 272 -11.60 -3.57 -13.85
C PHE A 272 -11.72 -5.09 -13.77
N GLU A 273 -11.45 -5.68 -12.60
CA GLU A 273 -11.67 -7.09 -12.32
C GLU A 273 -12.57 -7.25 -11.10
N ASP A 274 -13.59 -8.07 -11.23
CA ASP A 274 -14.44 -8.52 -10.11
C ASP A 274 -14.31 -10.03 -9.99
N ILE A 275 -13.56 -10.47 -8.99
CA ILE A 275 -13.32 -11.88 -8.68
C ILE A 275 -13.88 -12.21 -7.29
N SER A 276 -14.92 -11.48 -6.88
CA SER A 276 -15.61 -11.73 -5.62
C SER A 276 -16.25 -13.13 -5.65
N ASN A 277 -16.15 -13.84 -4.52
CA ASN A 277 -16.76 -15.15 -4.30
C ASN A 277 -18.15 -15.04 -3.66
#